data_AF-A0A3D2R7F3-F1
#
_entry.id   AF-A0A3D2R7F3-F1
#
_cell.length_a   1.000
_cell.length_b   1.000
_cell.length_c   1.000
_cell.angle_alpha   90.00
_cell.angle_beta   90.00
_cell.angle_gamma   90.00
#
_symmetry.space_group_name_H-M   'P 1'
#
loop_
_entity.id
_entity.type
_entity.pdbx_description
1 polymer ?
#
loop_
_entity_poly.entity_id
_entity_poly.type
_entity_poly.pdbx_seq_one_letter_code
_entity_poly.pdbx_strand_id
1 'polypeptide(L)' 'MLNQRNDRKALNKLKYFGLSISVFALLFKLLSWQFAEVLLIAGLGSLGVYFLAKIFN' A
#
# COMPACT_ATOMS: atom_id res chain seq x y z
N MET A 1 -15.71 18.87 11.23
CA MET A 1 -16.36 17.90 10.30
C MET A 1 -15.68 17.81 8.92
N LEU A 2 -15.02 18.86 8.39
CA LEU A 2 -14.29 18.79 7.11
C LEU A 2 -12.99 17.96 7.16
N ASN A 3 -12.24 18.00 8.27
CA ASN A 3 -10.97 17.28 8.44
C ASN A 3 -11.13 15.77 8.28
N GLN A 4 -12.09 15.19 9.01
CA GLN A 4 -12.43 13.77 8.99
C GLN A 4 -12.77 13.22 7.59
N ARG A 5 -13.29 14.05 6.67
CA ARG A 5 -13.53 13.62 5.27
C ARG A 5 -12.24 13.57 4.44
N ASN A 6 -11.30 14.48 4.68
CA ASN A 6 -10.00 14.46 4.01
C ASN A 6 -9.13 13.32 4.51
N ASP A 7 -9.17 13.03 5.82
CA ASP A 7 -8.44 11.93 6.44
C ASP A 7 -8.85 10.58 5.83
N ARG A 8 -10.17 10.32 5.69
CA ARG A 8 -10.66 9.10 5.03
C ARG A 8 -10.30 9.01 3.54
N LYS A 9 -10.24 10.14 2.83
CA LYS A 9 -9.80 10.16 1.43
C LYS A 9 -8.32 9.82 1.31
N ALA A 10 -7.49 10.36 2.20
CA ALA A 10 -6.05 10.05 2.24
C ALA A 10 -5.82 8.57 2.58
N LEU A 11 -6.53 8.03 3.59
CA LEU A 11 -6.44 6.63 3.99
C LEU A 11 -6.82 5.67 2.85
N ASN A 12 -7.89 6.00 2.11
CA ASN A 12 -8.29 5.22 0.93
C ASN A 12 -7.23 5.27 -0.18
N LYS A 13 -6.64 6.43 -0.47
CA LYS A 13 -5.55 6.54 -1.45
C LYS A 13 -4.35 5.68 -1.05
N LEU A 14 -3.97 5.69 0.23
CA LEU A 14 -2.86 4.90 0.76
C LEU A 14 -3.13 3.39 0.63
N LYS A 15 -4.37 2.96 0.90
CA LYS A 15 -4.80 1.57 0.69
C LYS A 15 -4.60 1.12 -0.75
N TYR A 16 -5.12 1.89 -1.71
CA TYR A 16 -5.05 1.53 -3.13
C TYR A 16 -3.62 1.59 -3.67
N PHE A 17 -2.80 2.52 -3.16
CA PHE A 17 -1.38 2.62 -3.50
C PHE A 17 -0.56 1.40 -3.04
N GLY A 18 -0.69 1.00 -1.77
CA GLY A 18 0.00 -0.20 -1.27
C GLY A 18 -0.47 -1.48 -1.98
N LEU A 19 -1.77 -1.55 -2.31
CA LEU A 19 -2.35 -2.68 -3.04
C LEU A 19 -1.85 -2.74 -4.48
N SER A 20 -1.78 -1.62 -5.21
CA SER A 20 -1.26 -1.60 -6.58
C SER A 20 0.22 -1.98 -6.64
N ILE A 21 1.05 -1.46 -5.72
CA ILE A 21 2.48 -1.84 -5.64
C ILE A 21 2.63 -3.33 -5.38
N SER A 22 1.83 -3.90 -4.46
CA SER A 22 1.88 -5.33 -4.15
C SER A 22 1.49 -6.19 -5.36
N VAL A 23 0.47 -5.77 -6.13
CA VAL A 23 0.07 -6.46 -7.37
C VAL A 23 1.17 -6.37 -8.44
N PHE A 24 1.77 -5.20 -8.64
CA PHE A 24 2.91 -5.06 -9.57
C PHE A 24 4.13 -5.87 -9.14
N ALA A 25 4.42 -5.93 -7.85
CA ALA A 25 5.50 -6.74 -7.32
C ALA A 25 5.28 -8.24 -7.55
N LEU A 26 4.04 -8.72 -7.38
CA LEU A 26 3.66 -10.09 -7.71
C LEU A 26 3.82 -10.38 -9.21
N LEU A 27 3.38 -9.46 -10.07
CA LEU A 27 3.58 -9.56 -11.52
C LEU A 27 5.07 -9.62 -11.88
N PHE A 28 5.89 -8.77 -11.29
CA PHE A 28 7.33 -8.78 -11.52
C PHE A 28 8.02 -10.02 -10.96
N LYS A 29 7.49 -10.60 -9.87
CA LYS A 29 7.96 -11.88 -9.34
C LYS A 29 7.68 -13.01 -10.33
N LEU A 30 6.52 -13.00 -11.00
CA LEU A 30 6.20 -13.94 -12.08
C LEU A 30 7.12 -13.74 -13.30
N LEU A 31 7.50 -12.51 -13.60
CA LEU A 31 8.46 -12.16 -14.66
C LEU A 31 9.93 -12.47 -14.28
N SER A 32 10.22 -13.03 -13.09
CA SER A 32 11.58 -13.27 -12.57
C SER A 32 12.46 -12.01 -12.52
N TRP A 33 11.86 -10.85 -12.24
CA TRP A 33 12.63 -9.63 -12.04
C TRP A 33 13.34 -9.65 -10.68
N GLN A 34 14.66 -9.40 -10.68
CA GLN A 34 15.53 -9.47 -9.50
C GLN A 34 15.08 -8.56 -8.33
N PHE A 35 14.40 -7.45 -8.61
CA PHE A 35 13.93 -6.50 -7.60
C PHE A 35 12.48 -6.75 -7.14
N ALA A 36 11.81 -7.79 -7.64
CA ALA A 36 10.42 -8.05 -7.34
C ALA A 36 10.16 -8.23 -5.84
N GLU A 37 11.06 -8.91 -5.11
CA GLU A 37 10.89 -9.11 -3.67
C GLU A 37 11.05 -7.81 -2.88
N VAL A 38 11.99 -6.96 -3.25
CA VAL A 38 12.17 -5.64 -2.62
C VAL A 38 10.91 -4.78 -2.83
N LEU A 39 10.35 -4.81 -4.04
CA LEU A 39 9.11 -4.10 -4.35
C LEU A 39 7.90 -4.68 -3.59
N LEU A 40 7.87 -6.00 -3.38
CA LEU A 40 6.81 -6.69 -2.65
C LEU A 40 6.84 -6.34 -1.17
N ILE A 41 8.04 -6.29 -0.57
CA ILE A 41 8.26 -5.80 0.80
C ILE A 41 7.81 -4.34 0.92
N ALA A 42 8.14 -3.48 -0.05
CA ALA A 42 7.70 -2.08 -0.04
C ALA A 42 6.17 -1.95 -0.14
N GLY A 43 5.51 -2.75 -1.00
CA GLY A 43 4.06 -2.77 -1.16
C GLY A 43 3.33 -3.25 0.10
N LEU A 44 3.79 -4.36 0.68
CA LEU A 44 3.27 -4.87 1.95
C LEU A 44 3.56 -3.92 3.12
N GLY A 45 4.74 -3.30 3.15
CA GLY A 45 5.08 -2.27 4.14
C GLY A 45 4.13 -1.08 4.06
N SER A 46 3.84 -0.59 2.86
CA SER A 46 2.86 0.48 2.64
C SER A 46 1.45 0.07 3.09
N LEU A 47 1.03 -1.18 2.87
CA LEU A 47 -0.23 -1.71 3.39
C LEU A 47 -0.21 -1.83 4.92
N GLY A 48 0.92 -2.21 5.51
CA GLY A 48 1.13 -2.25 6.95
C GLY A 48 0.93 -0.87 7.58
N VAL A 49 1.50 0.17 6.98
CA VAL A 49 1.29 1.56 7.42
C VAL A 49 -0.18 1.96 7.32
N TYR A 50 -0.90 1.55 6.26
CA TYR A 50 -2.35 1.77 6.15
C TYR A 50 -3.11 1.11 7.31
N PHE A 51 -2.80 -0.15 7.64
CA PHE A 51 -3.46 -0.86 8.74
C PHE A 51 -3.15 -0.22 10.10
N LEU A 52 -1.90 0.19 10.33
CA LEU A 52 -1.50 0.94 11.53
C LEU A 52 -2.26 2.26 11.63
N ALA A 53 -2.26 3.07 10.57
CA ALA A 53 -2.98 4.34 10.54
C ALA A 53 -4.49 4.17 10.77
N LYS A 54 -5.08 3.07 10.29
CA LYS A 54 -6.48 2.73 10.52
C LYS A 54 -6.80 2.38 11.98
N ILE A 55 -5.84 1.85 12.74
CA ILE A 55 -6.05 1.52 14.17
C ILE A 55 -6.14 2.79 15.01
N PHE A 56 -5.34 3.81 14.67
CA PHE A 56 -5.25 5.06 15.44
C PHE A 56 -6.23 6.16 15.00
N ASN A 57 -6.99 5.96 13.92
CA ASN A 57 -7.95 6.92 13.37
C ASN A 57 -9.39 6.40 13.48
#